data_AF-A5N1A4-F1
#
_entry.id   AF-A5N1A4-F1
#
_cell.length_a   1.000
_cell.length_b   1.000
_cell.length_c   1.000
_cell.angle_alpha   90.00
_cell.angle_beta   90.00
_cell.angle_gamma   90.00
#
_symmetry.space_group_name_H-M   'P 1'
#
loop_
_entity.id
_entity.type
_entity.pdbx_description
1 polymer ?
#
loop_
_entity_poly.entity_id
_entity_poly.type
_entity_poly.pdbx_seq_one_letter_code
_entity_poly.pdbx_strand_id
1 'polypeptide(L)'
;MILYHFSNEKHSKLVPKLGEKRRFGKENITGKKVLFLTTNPEMFLENEDGSNFFRYRYSIELDRNNPYLHSDDKFNDMLQYHNEAFRLKHAISKWFFYDNSLDYVAISEWDNKLCKFN
;
A
#
# COMPACT_ATOMS: atom_id res chain seq x y z
N MET A 1 5.25 -13.63 4.44
CA MET A 1 4.55 -13.20 3.20
C MET A 1 4.94 -11.77 2.89
N ILE A 2 5.06 -11.41 1.62
CA ILE A 2 5.57 -10.09 1.21
C ILE A 2 4.42 -9.09 1.05
N LEU A 3 4.61 -7.91 1.62
CA LEU A 3 3.77 -6.72 1.44
C LEU A 3 4.66 -5.51 1.08
N TYR A 4 4.05 -4.50 0.47
CA TYR A 4 4.71 -3.28 0.03
C TYR A 4 4.09 -2.05 0.68
N HIS A 5 4.94 -1.15 1.15
CA HIS A 5 4.58 0.22 1.53
C HIS A 5 5.17 1.20 0.52
N PHE A 6 4.47 2.31 0.26
CA PHE A 6 4.90 3.33 -0.71
C PHE A 6 4.88 4.72 -0.04
N SER A 7 5.93 5.51 -0.27
CA SER A 7 6.09 6.87 0.29
C SER A 7 6.85 7.77 -0.69
N ASN A 8 6.62 9.09 -0.61
CA ASN A 8 7.47 10.08 -1.28
C ASN A 8 8.72 10.44 -0.42
N GLU A 9 8.67 10.14 0.88
CA GLU A 9 9.76 10.38 1.82
C GLU A 9 10.63 9.12 2.02
N LYS A 10 11.94 9.32 2.23
CA LYS A 10 12.86 8.25 2.60
C LYS A 10 12.80 8.03 4.12
N HIS A 11 12.66 6.78 4.54
CA HIS A 11 12.44 6.40 5.93
C HIS A 11 13.46 5.36 6.37
N SER A 12 14.06 5.56 7.55
CA SER A 12 14.94 4.57 8.20
C SER A 12 14.17 3.47 8.92
N LYS A 13 12.91 3.74 9.31
CA LYS A 13 11.94 2.79 9.86
C LYS A 13 10.55 3.22 9.43
N LEU A 14 9.65 2.28 9.16
CA LEU A 14 8.27 2.59 8.84
C LEU A 14 7.48 2.79 10.13
N VAL A 15 6.89 3.98 10.28
CA VAL A 15 6.13 4.37 11.48
C VAL A 15 4.71 4.75 11.05
N PRO A 16 3.67 4.20 11.70
CA PRO A 16 2.27 4.58 11.48
C PRO A 16 2.05 6.09 11.46
N LYS A 17 1.60 6.61 10.31
CA LYS A 17 1.16 8.01 10.14
C LYS A 17 -0.37 8.09 10.29
N LEU A 18 -0.90 9.28 10.58
CA LEU A 18 -2.36 9.47 10.61
C LEU A 18 -2.95 9.19 9.23
N GLY A 19 -4.00 8.37 9.17
CA GLY A 19 -4.63 8.01 7.91
C GLY A 19 -5.43 9.16 7.30
N GLU A 20 -4.86 9.88 6.34
CA GLU A 20 -5.58 10.95 5.65
C GLU A 20 -6.70 10.40 4.76
N LYS A 21 -7.94 10.74 5.12
CA LYS A 21 -9.15 10.70 4.27
C LYS A 21 -9.52 9.36 3.61
N ARG A 22 -9.23 8.20 4.22
CA ARG A 22 -9.85 6.91 3.81
C ARG A 22 -10.92 6.45 4.81
N ARG A 23 -12.15 6.23 4.34
CA ARG A 23 -13.27 5.68 5.15
C ARG A 23 -13.33 4.15 5.04
N PHE A 24 -12.69 3.53 6.03
CA PHE A 24 -12.85 2.16 6.54
C PHE A 24 -14.26 1.53 6.41
N GLY A 25 -14.36 0.20 6.62
CA GLY A 25 -15.54 -0.67 6.52
C GLY A 25 -16.85 -0.15 7.16
N LYS A 26 -17.21 -0.75 8.30
CA LYS A 26 -18.26 -0.28 9.23
C LYS A 26 -17.69 0.52 10.41
N GLU A 27 -16.48 0.18 10.86
CA GLU A 27 -15.79 0.90 11.93
C GLU A 27 -15.06 2.13 11.38
N ASN A 28 -15.16 3.27 12.05
CA ASN A 28 -14.59 4.50 11.55
C ASN A 28 -13.10 4.62 11.92
N ILE A 29 -12.19 4.21 11.03
CA ILE A 29 -10.72 4.24 11.25
C ILE A 29 -10.14 5.69 11.39
N THR A 30 -10.94 6.71 11.05
CA THR A 30 -10.55 8.12 11.03
C THR A 30 -9.91 8.56 12.35
N GLY A 31 -8.65 9.01 12.30
CA GLY A 31 -7.90 9.48 13.47
C GLY A 31 -6.96 8.44 14.10
N LYS A 32 -7.01 7.16 13.71
CA LYS A 32 -5.95 6.21 14.05
C LYS A 32 -4.70 6.47 13.20
N LYS A 33 -3.54 6.09 13.74
CA LYS A 33 -2.28 5.99 12.99
C LYS A 33 -2.14 4.55 12.48
N VAL A 34 -1.86 4.37 11.20
CA VAL A 34 -1.63 3.05 10.57
C VAL A 34 -0.54 3.15 9.50
N LEU A 35 0.11 2.03 9.18
CA LEU A 35 0.83 1.85 7.93
C LEU A 35 -0.13 1.25 6.88
N PHE A 36 -0.18 1.86 5.70
CA PHE A 36 -0.90 1.31 4.55
C PHE A 36 0.02 0.35 3.80
N LEU A 37 -0.40 -0.90 3.65
CA LEU A 37 0.34 -1.97 3.01
C LEU A 37 -0.48 -2.59 1.86
N THR A 38 0.17 -3.10 0.82
CA THR A 38 -0.50 -3.81 -0.27
C THR A 38 0.30 -5.02 -0.77
N THR A 39 -0.36 -5.97 -1.45
CA THR A 39 0.33 -7.03 -2.20
C THR A 39 0.85 -6.57 -3.56
N ASN A 40 0.55 -5.35 -4.02
CA ASN A 40 1.02 -4.86 -5.31
C ASN A 40 2.49 -4.37 -5.24
N PRO A 41 3.45 -4.97 -5.97
CA PRO A 41 4.82 -4.46 -6.07
C PRO A 41 4.95 -3.21 -6.96
N GLU A 42 3.99 -2.94 -7.84
CA GLU A 42 4.09 -1.95 -8.91
C GLU A 42 2.90 -0.99 -8.88
N MET A 43 3.03 0.05 -8.05
CA MET A 43 2.06 1.13 -7.93
C MET A 43 2.56 2.38 -8.64
N PHE A 44 1.86 2.75 -9.72
CA PHE A 44 2.09 3.99 -10.46
C PHE A 44 0.87 4.90 -10.28
N LEU A 45 1.10 6.13 -9.86
CA LEU A 45 0.13 7.22 -9.82
C LEU A 45 0.85 8.46 -10.36
N GLU A 46 0.38 8.98 -11.49
CA GLU A 46 1.09 10.04 -12.22
C GLU A 46 0.81 11.43 -11.61
N ASN A 47 1.88 12.20 -11.37
CA ASN A 47 1.82 13.63 -11.05
C ASN A 47 1.60 14.45 -12.34
N GLU A 48 1.27 15.73 -12.21
CA GLU A 48 1.11 16.65 -13.36
C GLU A 48 2.39 16.82 -14.22
N ASP A 49 3.56 16.45 -13.69
CA ASP A 49 4.86 16.47 -14.39
C ASP A 49 5.26 15.12 -15.02
N GLY A 50 4.41 14.11 -14.97
CA GLY A 50 4.68 12.76 -15.47
C GLY A 50 5.51 11.87 -14.53
N SER A 51 5.92 12.36 -13.35
CA SER A 51 6.61 11.54 -12.35
C SER A 51 5.64 10.68 -11.53
N ASN A 52 6.12 9.60 -10.92
CA ASN A 52 5.30 8.82 -9.97
C ASN A 52 5.19 9.56 -8.63
N PHE A 53 3.96 9.68 -8.12
CA PHE A 53 3.64 10.23 -6.80
C PHE A 53 4.43 9.57 -5.65
N PHE A 54 4.75 8.28 -5.80
CA PHE A 54 5.57 7.53 -4.84
C PHE A 54 7.01 7.37 -5.33
N ARG A 55 7.94 8.04 -4.65
CA ARG A 55 9.39 7.94 -4.92
C ARG A 55 10.03 6.66 -4.37
N TYR A 56 9.50 6.08 -3.28
CA TYR A 56 10.08 4.92 -2.60
C TYR A 56 9.07 3.80 -2.41
N ARG A 57 9.51 2.57 -2.67
CA ARG A 57 8.82 1.32 -2.35
C ARG A 57 9.61 0.54 -1.30
N TYR A 58 8.96 0.14 -0.22
CA TYR A 58 9.55 -0.66 0.86
C TYR A 58 8.94 -2.05 0.83
N SER A 59 9.77 -3.08 0.71
CA SER A 59 9.35 -4.49 0.80
C SER A 59 9.42 -4.94 2.25
N ILE A 60 8.35 -5.58 2.73
CA ILE A 60 8.16 -6.01 4.11
C ILE A 60 7.79 -7.49 4.11
N GLU A 61 8.40 -8.29 4.98
CA GLU A 61 7.94 -9.64 5.28
C GLU A 61 7.14 -9.65 6.59
N LEU A 62 5.92 -10.15 6.54
CA LEU A 62 5.02 -10.36 7.68
C LEU A 62 4.37 -11.74 7.64
N ASP A 63 4.05 -12.30 8.81
CA ASP A 63 3.12 -13.43 8.89
C ASP A 63 1.72 -12.98 8.42
N ARG A 64 1.04 -13.83 7.65
CA ARG A 64 -0.37 -13.63 7.27
C ARG A 64 -1.30 -13.65 8.49
N ASN A 65 -0.90 -14.35 9.55
CA ASN A 65 -1.65 -14.48 10.79
C ASN A 65 -1.27 -13.44 11.86
N ASN A 66 -0.51 -12.39 11.50
CA ASN A 66 -0.11 -11.35 12.44
C ASN A 66 -1.35 -10.58 12.97
N PRO A 67 -1.60 -10.51 14.28
CA PRO A 67 -2.82 -9.94 14.86
C PRO A 67 -2.93 -8.41 14.72
N TYR A 68 -1.87 -7.73 14.28
CA TYR A 68 -1.85 -6.29 14.00
C TYR A 68 -2.01 -5.95 12.52
N LEU A 69 -2.22 -6.96 11.65
CA LEU A 69 -2.41 -6.80 10.21
C LEU A 69 -3.88 -6.98 9.84
N HIS A 70 -4.55 -5.88 9.50
CA HIS A 70 -5.98 -5.84 9.22
C HIS A 70 -6.22 -5.69 7.71
N SER A 71 -7.15 -6.44 7.13
CA SER A 71 -7.53 -6.29 5.72
C SER A 71 -8.40 -5.05 5.51
N ASP A 72 -8.17 -4.28 4.45
CA ASP A 72 -9.11 -3.23 4.01
C ASP A 72 -10.25 -3.86 3.19
N ASP A 73 -11.04 -4.73 3.82
CA ASP A 73 -12.03 -5.59 3.15
C ASP A 73 -12.96 -4.80 2.23
N LYS A 74 -13.47 -3.65 2.70
CA LYS A 74 -14.35 -2.78 1.89
C LYS A 74 -13.68 -2.21 0.64
N PHE A 75 -12.39 -1.90 0.68
CA PHE A 75 -11.66 -1.45 -0.51
C PHE A 75 -11.29 -2.63 -1.42
N ASN A 76 -10.95 -3.78 -0.82
CA ASN A 76 -10.66 -5.02 -1.53
C ASN A 76 -11.91 -5.56 -2.28
N ASP A 77 -13.07 -5.54 -1.66
CA ASP A 77 -14.38 -5.88 -2.24
C ASP A 77 -14.75 -4.94 -3.39
N MET A 78 -14.51 -3.63 -3.23
CA MET A 78 -14.76 -2.62 -4.26
C MET A 78 -13.84 -2.83 -5.48
N LEU A 79 -12.55 -3.11 -5.25
CA LEU A 79 -11.60 -3.47 -6.31
C LEU A 79 -11.98 -4.77 -7.02
N GLN A 80 -12.45 -5.78 -6.27
CA GLN A 80 -12.95 -7.03 -6.86
C GLN A 80 -14.18 -6.77 -7.74
N TYR A 81 -15.19 -6.07 -7.24
CA TYR A 81 -16.39 -5.72 -7.99
C TYR A 81 -16.07 -4.92 -9.26
N HIS A 82 -15.14 -3.97 -9.18
CA HIS A 82 -14.66 -3.23 -10.35
C HIS A 82 -14.00 -4.16 -11.39
N ASN A 83 -13.08 -5.03 -10.96
CA ASN A 83 -12.41 -5.97 -11.86
C ASN A 83 -13.39 -6.95 -12.51
N GLU A 84 -14.39 -7.43 -11.78
CA GLU A 84 -15.45 -8.32 -12.30
C GLU A 84 -16.34 -7.58 -13.32
N ALA A 85 -16.81 -6.37 -12.99
CA ALA A 85 -17.66 -5.56 -13.87
C ALA A 85 -16.99 -5.23 -15.21
N PHE A 86 -15.70 -4.89 -15.20
CA PHE A 86 -14.91 -4.59 -16.39
C PHE A 86 -14.15 -5.81 -16.98
N ARG A 87 -14.37 -7.01 -16.44
CA ARG A 87 -13.73 -8.29 -16.85
C ARG A 87 -12.20 -8.24 -16.90
N LEU A 88 -11.59 -7.46 -15.99
CA LEU A 88 -10.15 -7.25 -15.91
C LEU A 88 -9.45 -8.51 -15.37
N LYS A 89 -8.46 -9.02 -16.11
CA LYS A 89 -7.72 -10.24 -15.77
C LYS A 89 -6.56 -10.04 -14.78
N HIS A 90 -6.41 -8.83 -14.22
CA HIS A 90 -5.30 -8.50 -13.34
C HIS A 90 -5.48 -9.12 -11.95
N ALA A 91 -4.38 -9.54 -11.32
CA ALA A 91 -4.38 -10.05 -9.96
C ALA A 91 -4.92 -8.96 -9.01
N ILE A 92 -5.92 -9.31 -8.19
CA ILE A 92 -6.56 -8.36 -7.27
C ILE A 92 -5.52 -7.92 -6.23
N SER A 93 -5.11 -6.66 -6.33
CA SER A 93 -4.18 -6.04 -5.40
C SER A 93 -4.86 -5.83 -4.05
N LYS A 94 -4.52 -6.65 -3.06
CA LYS A 94 -5.10 -6.54 -1.72
C LYS A 94 -4.41 -5.44 -0.92
N TRP A 95 -5.19 -4.74 -0.11
CA TRP A 95 -4.78 -3.66 0.78
C TRP A 95 -5.02 -4.04 2.23
N PHE A 96 -4.12 -3.56 3.09
CA PHE A 96 -4.07 -3.84 4.52
C PHE A 96 -3.65 -2.60 5.31
N PHE A 97 -4.02 -2.59 6.58
CA PHE A 97 -3.54 -1.65 7.59
C PHE A 97 -2.66 -2.41 8.58
N TYR A 98 -1.63 -1.74 9.10
CA TYR A 98 -0.81 -2.29 10.19
C TYR A 98 -0.63 -1.25 11.30
N ASP A 99 -0.92 -1.65 12.55
CA ASP A 99 -1.03 -0.73 13.69
C ASP A 99 0.32 -0.27 14.27
N ASN A 100 1.38 -1.07 14.07
CA ASN A 100 2.67 -0.90 14.72
C ASN A 100 3.76 -0.37 13.76
N SER A 101 4.92 0.01 14.31
CA SER A 101 6.09 0.31 13.48
C SER A 101 6.68 -0.97 12.87
N LEU A 102 7.27 -0.85 11.67
CA LEU A 102 7.84 -1.95 10.91
C LEU A 102 9.26 -1.62 10.45
N ASP A 103 10.08 -2.67 10.43
CA ASP A 103 11.33 -2.71 9.68
C ASP A 103 11.06 -3.33 8.30
N TYR A 104 11.86 -2.96 7.30
CA TYR A 104 11.70 -3.40 5.91
C TYR A 104 12.89 -4.26 5.47
N VAL A 105 12.65 -5.25 4.61
CA VAL A 105 13.70 -6.16 4.10
C VAL A 105 14.41 -5.61 2.87
N ALA A 106 13.76 -4.70 2.12
CA ALA A 106 14.37 -3.97 1.02
C ALA A 106 13.68 -2.62 0.80
N ILE A 107 14.40 -1.68 0.16
CA ILE A 107 13.87 -0.41 -0.34
C ILE A 107 14.32 -0.25 -1.79
N SER A 108 13.38 0.09 -2.67
CA SER A 108 13.60 0.49 -4.06
C SER A 108 13.27 1.97 -4.24
N GLU A 109 13.96 2.65 -5.14
CA GLU A 109 13.66 4.03 -5.54
C GLU A 109 13.06 4.07 -6.95
N TRP A 110 12.20 5.04 -7.24
CA TRP A 110 11.55 5.15 -8.55
C TRP A 110 12.51 5.69 -9.61
N ASP A 111 12.67 4.95 -10.70
CA ASP A 111 13.44 5.36 -11.87
C ASP A 111 12.51 5.94 -12.96
N ASN A 112 12.53 7.27 -13.11
CA ASN A 112 11.77 8.00 -14.13
C ASN A 112 12.15 7.65 -15.59
N LYS A 113 13.31 7.02 -15.85
CA LYS A 113 13.72 6.60 -17.21
C LYS A 113 13.23 5.19 -17.54
N LEU A 114 13.08 4.34 -16.53
CA LEU A 114 12.63 2.96 -16.68
C LEU A 114 11.15 2.76 -16.28
N CYS A 115 10.48 3.82 -15.82
CA CYS A 115 9.11 3.85 -15.32
C CYS A 115 8.79 2.71 -14.35
N LYS A 116 9.70 2.44 -13.40
CA LYS A 116 9.57 1.38 -12.41
C LYS A 116 10.36 1.67 -11.13
N PHE A 117 10.08 0.92 -10.08
CA PHE A 117 10.92 0.86 -8.89
C PHE A 117 12.13 -0.05 -9.11
N ASN A 118 13.31 0.47 -8.80
CA ASN A 118 14.61 -0.22 -8.83
C ASN A 118 15.08 -0.42 -7.38
#